data_AF-A0A3B9J6I9-F1
#
_entry.id   AF-A0A3B9J6I9-F1
#
_cell.length_a   1.000
_cell.length_b   1.000
_cell.length_c   1.000
_cell.angle_alpha   90.00
_cell.angle_beta   90.00
_cell.angle_gamma   90.00
#
_symmetry.space_group_name_H-M   'P 1'
#
loop_
_entity.id
_entity.type
_entity.pdbx_description
1 polymer ?
#
loop_
_entity_poly.entity_id
_entity_poly.type
_entity_poly.pdbx_seq_one_letter_code
_entity_poly.pdbx_strand_id
1 'polypeptide(L)'
;MQNSFITKIINPTVRRAGKYLFFKAILIFLTILAGVFFTVVIANRSGQMEISVNKQVDRYLRSDEFRSSLANLSPEERTEKTDAARLELIEESGLNLPFWPRHLRWTWSALRFDWGRLVLTETMVMHGQARNTTEVRDIIISYFP
;
A
#
# COMPACT_ATOMS: atom_id res chain seq x y z
N MET A 1 13.13 -55.72 1.55
CA MET A 1 11.80 -55.38 2.11
C MET A 1 11.82 -54.24 3.14
N GLN A 2 12.81 -53.33 3.13
CA GLN A 2 12.97 -52.31 4.19
C GLN A 2 12.35 -50.93 3.87
N ASN A 3 11.99 -50.67 2.61
CA ASN A 3 11.61 -49.32 2.15
C ASN A 3 10.11 -48.97 2.34
N SER A 4 9.22 -49.95 2.58
CA SER A 4 7.77 -49.68 2.72
C SER A 4 7.34 -49.30 4.15
N PHE A 5 8.10 -49.70 5.18
CA PHE A 5 7.82 -49.32 6.57
C PHE A 5 8.20 -47.86 6.84
N ILE A 6 9.32 -47.41 6.27
CA ILE A 6 9.82 -46.05 6.43
C ILE A 6 8.85 -45.03 5.80
N THR A 7 8.34 -45.27 4.59
CA THR A 7 7.37 -44.36 3.94
C THR A 7 6.02 -44.29 4.65
N LYS A 8 5.58 -45.38 5.30
CA LYS A 8 4.30 -45.42 6.03
C LYS A 8 4.35 -44.67 7.37
N ILE A 9 5.51 -44.64 8.04
CA ILE A 9 5.72 -43.94 9.32
C ILE A 9 6.08 -42.46 9.10
N ILE A 10 6.81 -42.15 8.02
CA ILE A 10 7.20 -40.77 7.67
C ILE A 10 5.99 -39.94 7.26
N ASN A 11 5.05 -40.46 6.47
CA ASN A 11 3.89 -39.70 6.00
C ASN A 11 3.03 -39.05 7.11
N PRO A 12 2.57 -39.77 8.16
CA PRO A 12 1.78 -39.17 9.22
C PRO A 12 2.58 -38.21 10.09
N THR A 13 3.87 -38.49 10.32
CA THR A 13 4.75 -37.66 11.16
C THR A 13 5.14 -36.36 10.45
N VAL A 14 5.55 -36.43 9.18
CA VAL A 14 5.85 -35.26 8.34
C VAL A 14 4.59 -34.42 8.10
N ARG A 15 3.42 -35.04 7.90
CA ARG A 15 2.16 -34.29 7.77
C ARG A 15 1.77 -33.56 9.06
N ARG A 16 1.99 -34.17 10.23
CA ARG A 16 1.73 -33.55 11.53
C ARG A 16 2.74 -32.42 11.81
N ALA A 17 4.01 -32.66 11.55
CA ALA A 17 5.07 -31.66 11.68
C ALA A 17 4.84 -30.47 10.72
N GLY A 18 4.52 -30.74 9.46
CA GLY A 18 4.19 -29.72 8.47
C GLY A 18 2.96 -28.88 8.86
N LYS A 19 1.89 -29.52 9.34
CA LYS A 19 0.73 -28.79 9.89
C LYS A 19 1.12 -27.91 11.07
N TYR A 20 1.91 -28.42 12.01
CA TYR A 20 2.35 -27.67 13.18
C TYR A 20 3.20 -26.45 12.79
N LEU A 21 4.16 -26.62 11.89
CA LEU A 21 4.99 -25.53 11.38
C LEU A 21 4.15 -24.50 10.62
N PHE A 22 3.18 -24.93 9.82
CA PHE A 22 2.26 -24.05 9.11
C PHE A 22 1.41 -23.19 10.07
N PHE A 23 0.81 -23.81 11.11
CA PHE A 23 0.05 -23.06 12.11
C PHE A 23 0.93 -22.10 12.91
N LYS A 24 2.18 -22.48 13.22
CA LYS A 24 3.14 -21.56 13.83
C LYS A 24 3.50 -20.40 12.92
N ALA A 25 3.75 -20.65 11.63
CA ALA A 25 4.01 -19.60 10.66
C ALA A 25 2.84 -18.63 10.54
N ILE A 26 1.60 -19.14 10.49
CA ILE A 26 0.39 -18.31 10.51
C ILE A 26 0.33 -17.48 11.79
N LEU A 27 0.58 -18.06 12.95
CA LEU A 27 0.50 -17.34 14.22
C LEU A 27 1.51 -16.20 14.28
N ILE A 28 2.77 -16.45 13.89
CA ILE A 28 3.81 -15.43 13.78
C ILE A 28 3.40 -14.35 12.77
N PHE A 29 2.89 -14.75 11.60
CA PHE A 29 2.39 -13.82 10.59
C PHE A 29 1.25 -12.94 11.13
N LEU A 30 0.30 -13.52 11.87
CA LEU A 30 -0.79 -12.77 12.50
C LEU A 30 -0.27 -11.82 13.58
N THR A 31 0.74 -12.20 14.37
CA THR A 31 1.37 -11.31 15.34
C THR A 31 2.07 -10.12 14.66
N ILE A 32 2.82 -10.37 13.58
CA ILE A 32 3.45 -9.31 12.79
C ILE A 32 2.38 -8.41 12.18
N LEU A 33 1.33 -8.98 11.58
CA LEU A 33 0.23 -8.25 11.00
C LEU A 33 -0.48 -7.36 12.03
N ALA A 34 -0.71 -7.87 13.24
CA ALA A 34 -1.28 -7.10 14.33
C ALA A 34 -0.35 -5.95 14.75
N GLY A 35 0.95 -6.21 14.91
CA GLY A 35 1.94 -5.18 15.23
C GLY A 35 1.98 -4.06 14.19
N VAL A 36 2.07 -4.41 12.91
CA VAL A 36 2.06 -3.46 11.79
C VAL A 36 0.72 -2.70 11.75
N PHE A 37 -0.41 -3.40 11.91
CA PHE A 37 -1.73 -2.76 11.97
C PHE A 37 -1.78 -1.69 13.06
N PHE A 38 -1.31 -1.99 14.29
CA PHE A 38 -1.26 -1.01 15.36
C PHE A 38 -0.32 0.15 15.04
N THR A 39 0.86 -0.10 14.47
CA THR A 39 1.77 0.96 14.03
C THR A 39 1.12 1.87 12.99
N VAL A 40 0.44 1.31 11.99
CA VAL A 40 -0.29 2.06 10.95
C VAL A 40 -1.42 2.88 11.56
N VAL A 41 -2.21 2.32 12.46
CA VAL A 41 -3.29 3.03 13.17
C VAL A 41 -2.72 4.19 13.99
N ILE A 42 -1.63 3.97 14.75
CA ILE A 42 -1.01 5.00 15.58
C ILE A 42 -0.42 6.11 14.73
N ALA A 43 0.31 5.77 13.67
CA ALA A 43 0.87 6.74 12.73
C ALA A 43 -0.23 7.58 12.05
N ASN A 44 -1.34 6.93 11.70
CA ASN A 44 -2.47 7.59 11.05
C ASN A 44 -3.42 8.34 12.01
N ARG A 45 -3.18 8.34 13.33
CA ARG A 45 -3.99 9.14 14.27
C ARG A 45 -4.00 10.64 13.96
N SER A 46 -3.02 11.11 13.18
CA SER A 46 -2.88 12.50 12.77
C SER A 46 -3.57 12.85 11.43
N GLY A 47 -4.27 11.89 10.79
CA GLY A 47 -4.89 12.11 9.47
C GLY A 47 -3.90 12.24 8.31
N GLN A 48 -2.61 11.95 8.54
CA GLN A 48 -1.55 12.11 7.55
C GLN A 48 -1.76 11.28 6.29
N MET A 49 -2.37 10.09 6.38
CA MET A 49 -2.66 9.30 5.18
C MET A 49 -3.76 9.93 4.33
N GLU A 50 -4.77 10.53 4.94
CA GLU A 50 -5.84 11.24 4.22
C GLU A 50 -5.28 12.47 3.52
N ILE A 51 -4.40 13.22 4.19
CA ILE A 51 -3.67 14.34 3.59
C ILE A 51 -2.79 13.86 2.43
N SER A 52 -2.10 12.73 2.58
CA SER A 52 -1.23 12.17 1.53
C SER A 52 -2.04 11.76 0.30
N VAL A 53 -3.18 11.10 0.48
CA VAL A 53 -4.06 10.71 -0.63
C VAL A 53 -4.63 11.94 -1.34
N ASN A 54 -5.16 12.93 -0.59
CA ASN A 54 -5.67 14.16 -1.20
C ASN A 54 -4.58 14.90 -1.99
N LYS A 55 -3.34 14.95 -1.48
CA LYS A 55 -2.19 15.51 -2.21
C LYS A 55 -1.85 14.74 -3.49
N GLN A 56 -2.05 13.42 -3.51
CA GLN A 56 -1.84 12.61 -4.72
C GLN A 56 -2.92 12.88 -5.77
N VAL A 57 -4.19 12.96 -5.34
CA VAL A 57 -5.31 13.33 -6.22
C VAL A 57 -5.08 14.72 -6.82
N ASP A 58 -4.76 15.71 -5.99
CA ASP A 58 -4.49 17.08 -6.46
C ASP A 58 -3.29 17.16 -7.40
N ARG A 59 -2.27 16.32 -7.19
CA ARG A 59 -1.10 16.25 -8.08
C ARG A 59 -1.48 15.67 -9.44
N TYR A 60 -2.30 14.62 -9.47
CA TYR A 60 -2.79 14.03 -10.71
C TYR A 60 -3.64 15.02 -11.51
N LEU A 61 -4.59 15.70 -10.84
CA LEU A 61 -5.45 16.70 -11.49
C LEU A 61 -4.67 17.92 -12.01
N ARG A 62 -3.49 18.22 -11.43
CA ARG A 62 -2.59 19.27 -11.90
C ARG A 62 -1.56 18.80 -12.91
N SER A 63 -1.49 17.51 -13.23
CA SER A 63 -0.55 16.98 -14.21
C SER A 63 -0.85 17.51 -15.60
N ASP A 64 0.19 17.74 -16.39
CA ASP A 64 0.02 18.21 -17.77
C ASP A 64 -0.74 17.19 -18.62
N GLU A 65 -0.60 15.89 -18.33
CA GLU A 65 -1.36 14.83 -18.96
C GLU A 65 -2.86 15.02 -18.75
N PHE A 66 -3.31 15.13 -17.50
CA PHE A 66 -4.73 15.34 -17.20
C PHE A 66 -5.22 16.69 -17.73
N ARG A 67 -4.45 17.77 -17.57
CA ARG A 67 -4.84 19.11 -18.06
C ARG A 67 -4.95 19.16 -19.58
N SER A 68 -4.08 18.46 -20.30
CA SER A 68 -4.14 18.37 -21.76
C SER A 68 -5.39 17.63 -22.24
N SER A 69 -5.84 16.61 -21.50
CA SER A 69 -7.10 15.89 -21.79
C SER A 69 -8.35 16.78 -21.70
N LEU A 70 -8.24 17.91 -20.99
CA LEU A 70 -9.29 18.89 -20.79
C LEU A 70 -9.20 20.09 -21.74
N ALA A 71 -8.15 20.17 -22.57
CA ALA A 71 -7.83 21.37 -23.36
C ALA A 71 -8.95 21.80 -24.32
N ASN A 72 -9.71 20.86 -24.88
CA ASN A 72 -10.76 21.13 -25.87
C ASN A 72 -12.17 21.30 -25.27
N LEU A 73 -12.31 21.24 -23.96
CA LEU A 73 -13.60 21.31 -23.27
C LEU A 73 -13.95 22.74 -22.86
N SER A 74 -15.25 23.03 -22.75
CA SER A 74 -15.74 24.28 -22.16
C SER A 74 -15.39 24.38 -20.67
N PRO A 75 -15.35 25.59 -20.08
CA PRO A 75 -15.03 25.75 -18.65
C PRO A 75 -15.94 24.95 -17.71
N GLU A 76 -17.22 24.79 -18.05
CA GLU A 76 -18.18 24.00 -17.28
C GLU A 76 -17.87 22.50 -17.36
N GLU A 77 -17.67 21.96 -18.57
CA GLU A 77 -17.32 20.55 -18.77
C GLU A 77 -15.95 20.18 -18.17
N ARG A 78 -15.00 21.12 -18.15
CA ARG A 78 -13.71 20.92 -17.45
C ARG A 78 -13.89 20.75 -15.96
N THR A 79 -14.78 21.53 -15.36
CA THR A 79 -15.06 21.47 -13.92
C THR A 79 -15.74 20.16 -13.60
N GLU A 80 -16.76 19.78 -14.36
CA GLU A 80 -17.48 18.51 -14.20
C GLU A 80 -16.55 17.29 -14.32
N LYS A 81 -15.70 17.24 -15.36
CA LYS A 81 -14.73 16.15 -15.50
C LYS A 81 -13.67 16.13 -14.40
N THR A 82 -13.24 17.28 -13.91
CA THR A 82 -12.26 17.36 -12.81
C THR A 82 -12.88 16.85 -11.51
N ASP A 83 -14.13 17.19 -11.23
CA ASP A 83 -14.83 16.75 -10.03
C ASP A 83 -15.19 15.25 -10.12
N ALA A 84 -15.60 14.76 -11.28
CA ALA A 84 -15.82 13.34 -11.51
C ALA A 84 -14.54 12.52 -11.31
N ALA A 85 -13.42 12.96 -11.91
CA ALA A 85 -12.12 12.31 -11.73
C ALA A 85 -11.64 12.35 -10.27
N ARG A 86 -11.89 13.45 -9.55
CA ARG A 86 -11.59 13.55 -8.12
C ARG A 86 -12.38 12.52 -7.31
N LEU A 87 -13.69 12.40 -7.56
CA LEU A 87 -14.56 11.46 -6.86
C LEU A 87 -14.11 10.01 -7.09
N GLU A 88 -13.85 9.65 -8.35
CA GLU A 88 -13.36 8.33 -8.74
C GLU A 88 -12.05 7.97 -8.01
N LEU A 89 -11.08 8.88 -8.01
CA LEU A 89 -9.79 8.66 -7.35
C LEU A 89 -9.90 8.52 -5.82
N ILE A 90 -10.81 9.24 -5.18
CA ILE A 90 -11.08 9.13 -3.73
C ILE A 90 -11.75 7.80 -3.41
N GLU A 91 -12.64 7.34 -4.27
CA GLU A 91 -13.29 6.03 -4.14
C GLU A 91 -12.27 4.89 -4.33
N GLU A 92 -11.45 4.97 -5.36
CA GLU A 92 -10.38 4.01 -5.64
C GLU A 92 -9.36 3.91 -4.50
N SER A 93 -8.99 5.03 -3.89
CA SER A 93 -8.06 5.07 -2.75
C SER A 93 -8.63 4.40 -1.49
N GLY A 94 -9.94 4.11 -1.48
CA GLY A 94 -10.64 3.54 -0.34
C GLY A 94 -10.79 4.52 0.81
N LEU A 95 -10.67 5.83 0.56
CA LEU A 95 -10.86 6.85 1.61
C LEU A 95 -12.30 6.84 2.14
N ASN A 96 -13.26 6.41 1.31
CA ASN A 96 -14.67 6.29 1.68
C ASN A 96 -15.00 5.01 2.46
N LEU A 97 -14.05 4.08 2.63
CA LEU A 97 -14.29 2.84 3.36
C LEU A 97 -14.46 3.10 4.86
N PRO A 98 -15.30 2.32 5.58
CA PRO A 98 -15.36 2.36 7.05
C PRO A 98 -14.00 2.08 7.69
N PHE A 99 -13.82 2.48 8.95
CA PHE A 99 -12.53 2.43 9.67
C PHE A 99 -11.80 1.08 9.50
N TRP A 100 -12.45 -0.04 9.82
CA TRP A 100 -11.85 -1.38 9.78
C TRP A 100 -11.39 -1.83 8.38
N PRO A 101 -12.26 -1.87 7.34
CA PRO A 101 -11.83 -2.27 6.00
C PRO A 101 -10.78 -1.33 5.40
N ARG A 102 -10.84 -0.03 5.72
CA ARG A 102 -9.83 0.96 5.30
C ARG A 102 -8.44 0.62 5.86
N HIS A 103 -8.35 0.38 7.17
CA HIS A 103 -7.07 0.11 7.83
C HIS A 103 -6.53 -1.27 7.48
N LEU A 104 -7.38 -2.26 7.22
CA LEU A 104 -6.94 -3.58 6.71
C LEU A 104 -6.34 -3.46 5.31
N ARG A 105 -6.97 -2.70 4.41
CA ARG A 105 -6.42 -2.44 3.07
C ARG A 105 -5.07 -1.73 3.14
N TRP A 106 -4.94 -0.71 3.99
CA TRP A 106 -3.67 -0.02 4.20
C TRP A 106 -2.60 -0.90 4.84
N THR A 107 -2.98 -1.75 5.79
CA THR A 107 -2.05 -2.74 6.38
C THR A 107 -1.60 -3.74 5.33
N TRP A 108 -2.49 -4.17 4.44
CA TRP A 108 -2.14 -5.07 3.34
C TRP A 108 -1.23 -4.42 2.30
N SER A 109 -1.42 -3.13 2.00
CA SER A 109 -0.52 -2.33 1.18
C SER A 109 0.84 -2.13 1.85
N ALA A 110 0.87 -1.81 3.15
CA ALA A 110 2.07 -1.71 3.98
C ALA A 110 2.90 -2.99 4.00
N LEU A 111 2.25 -4.15 4.18
CA LEU A 111 2.90 -5.47 4.16
C LEU A 111 3.50 -5.80 2.79
N ARG A 112 2.94 -5.25 1.71
CA ARG A 112 3.48 -5.38 0.34
C ARG A 112 4.50 -4.30 -0.01
N PHE A 113 4.87 -3.44 0.94
CA PHE A 113 5.69 -2.26 0.73
C PHE A 113 5.15 -1.32 -0.37
N ASP A 114 3.84 -1.41 -0.62
CA ASP A 114 3.11 -0.60 -1.60
C ASP A 114 2.48 0.57 -0.86
N TRP A 115 3.32 1.51 -0.44
CA TRP A 115 2.89 2.66 0.35
C TRP A 115 2.21 3.76 -0.49
N GLY A 116 1.88 3.45 -1.76
CA GLY A 116 1.59 4.45 -2.78
C GLY A 116 2.85 5.26 -3.13
N ARG A 117 2.71 6.21 -4.06
CA ARG A 117 3.75 7.20 -4.36
C ARG A 117 3.86 8.16 -3.19
N LEU A 118 4.42 7.68 -2.08
CA LEU A 118 4.92 8.51 -1.02
C LEU A 118 6.02 9.37 -1.64
N VAL A 119 5.63 10.56 -2.09
CA VAL A 119 6.57 11.67 -2.04
C VAL A 119 6.87 11.81 -0.57
N LEU A 120 8.04 11.28 -0.19
CA LEU A 120 8.70 11.55 1.07
C LEU A 120 8.49 13.03 1.34
N THR A 121 7.51 13.33 2.19
CA THR A 121 7.44 14.64 2.80
C THR A 121 8.49 14.55 3.88
N GLU A 122 9.75 14.66 3.45
CA GLU A 122 10.84 14.99 4.33
C GLU A 122 10.47 16.33 4.95
N THR A 123 10.03 16.25 6.19
CA THR A 123 10.14 17.36 7.12
C THR A 123 11.59 17.82 7.15
N MET A 124 11.80 19.05 6.67
CA MET A 124 12.86 20.02 7.00
C MET A 124 13.72 20.49 5.79
N VAL A 125 13.32 21.68 5.32
CA VAL A 125 13.98 22.77 4.57
C VAL A 125 15.50 22.65 4.30
N MET A 126 15.93 22.71 3.04
CA MET A 126 16.84 23.75 2.51
C MET A 126 17.09 23.62 0.99
N HIS A 127 17.02 24.78 0.32
CA HIS A 127 17.66 25.17 -0.95
C HIS A 127 17.91 24.09 -2.03
N GLY A 128 17.19 24.24 -3.16
CA GLY A 128 17.69 23.82 -4.46
C GLY A 128 17.18 22.47 -4.98
N GLN A 129 16.26 22.55 -5.94
CA GLN A 129 16.19 21.71 -7.15
C GLN A 129 16.60 20.22 -7.02
N ALA A 130 15.61 19.34 -6.90
CA ALA A 130 15.50 18.13 -7.74
C ALA A 130 14.11 17.50 -7.55
N ARG A 131 13.26 17.57 -8.58
CA ARG A 131 12.05 16.75 -8.68
C ARG A 131 12.44 15.33 -9.05
N ASN A 132 12.88 14.54 -8.07
CA ASN A 132 12.99 13.10 -8.26
C ASN A 132 11.81 12.44 -7.54
N THR A 133 10.76 12.14 -8.30
CA THR A 133 9.66 11.27 -7.85
C THR A 133 10.15 9.83 -7.87
N THR A 134 11.13 9.51 -7.03
CA THR A 134 11.63 8.14 -6.92
C THR A 134 10.68 7.39 -6.00
N GLU A 135 10.00 6.39 -6.54
CA GLU A 135 9.19 5.50 -5.72
C GLU A 135 10.12 4.82 -4.70
N VAL A 136 9.73 4.78 -3.42
CA VAL A 136 10.56 4.23 -2.34
C VAL A 136 10.97 2.77 -2.64
N ARG A 137 10.13 2.05 -3.38
CA ARG A 137 10.40 0.71 -3.90
C ARG A 137 11.66 0.66 -4.77
N ASP A 138 11.86 1.64 -5.64
CA ASP A 138 13.00 1.68 -6.56
C ASP A 138 14.31 1.99 -5.83
N ILE A 139 14.23 2.76 -4.74
CA ILE A 139 15.36 2.99 -3.84
C ILE A 139 15.72 1.69 -3.12
N ILE A 140 14.74 0.94 -2.62
CA ILE A 140 15.03 -0.31 -1.90
C ILE A 140 15.63 -1.39 -2.82
N ILE A 141 15.13 -1.50 -4.06
CA ILE A 141 15.65 -2.47 -5.04
C ILE A 141 17.07 -2.10 -5.50
N SER A 142 17.40 -0.81 -5.59
CA SER A 142 18.76 -0.39 -6.01
C SER A 142 19.85 -0.60 -4.95
N TYR A 143 19.48 -0.81 -3.69
CA TYR A 143 20.41 -1.07 -2.59
C TYR A 143 20.47 -2.54 -2.14
N PHE A 144 19.62 -3.42 -2.69
CA PHE A 144 19.74 -4.87 -2.50
C PHE A 144 20.46 -5.50 -3.70
N PRO A 145 21.59 -6.20 -3.50
CA PRO A 145 22.25 -6.96 -4.56
C PRO A 145 21.41 -8.15 -5.05
#